data_AF-A0A1F4C3F6-F1
#
_entry.id   AF-A0A1F4C3F6-F1
#
_cell.length_a   1.000
_cell.length_b   1.000
_cell.length_c   1.000
_cell.angle_alpha   90.00
_cell.angle_beta   90.00
_cell.angle_gamma   90.00
#
_symmetry.space_group_name_H-M   'P 1'
#
loop_
_entity.id
_entity.type
_entity.pdbx_description
1 polymer ?
#
loop_
_entity_poly.entity_id
_entity_poly.type
_entity_poly.pdbx_seq_one_letter_code
_entity_poly.pdbx_strand_id
1 'polypeptide(L)' 'MTLDSDAMQLARAYARAHSLRLGQAVSLLVRRGAGAGSGVRARKAGTLVVFDLPSGAKRVGVEDVQHALESE' A
#
# COMPACT_ATOMS: atom_id res chain seq x y z
N MET A 1 27.56 -0.95 -7.95
CA MET A 1 26.36 -0.82 -7.09
C MET A 1 25.34 -1.80 -7.58
N THR A 2 24.79 -2.62 -6.68
CA THR A 2 23.61 -3.44 -6.96
C THR A 2 22.44 -2.87 -6.18
N LEU A 3 21.23 -3.06 -6.68
CA LEU A 3 20.03 -2.58 -5.98
C LEU A 3 19.96 -3.14 -4.55
N ASP A 4 20.39 -4.39 -4.35
CA ASP A 4 20.44 -5.04 -3.03
C ASP A 4 21.42 -4.34 -2.07
N SER A 5 22.62 -3.96 -2.56
CA SER A 5 23.61 -3.27 -1.74
C SER A 5 23.11 -1.90 -1.27
N ASP A 6 22.40 -1.21 -2.15
CA ASP A 6 21.89 0.14 -1.89
C ASP A 6 20.66 0.10 -0.96
N ALA A 7 19.76 -0.86 -1.18
CA ALA A 7 18.63 -1.12 -0.30
C ALA A 7 19.09 -1.49 1.12
N MET A 8 20.14 -2.31 1.24
CA MET A 8 20.70 -2.68 2.53
C MET A 8 21.39 -1.49 3.24
N GLN A 9 22.10 -0.64 2.50
CA GLN A 9 22.66 0.60 3.04
C GLN A 9 21.56 1.54 3.56
N LEU A 10 20.49 1.71 2.78
CA LEU A 10 19.34 2.52 3.17
C LEU A 10 18.70 2.00 4.48
N ALA A 11 18.48 0.68 4.58
CA ALA A 11 17.91 0.07 5.78
C ALA A 11 18.81 0.27 7.01
N ARG A 12 20.13 0.18 6.86
CA ARG A 12 21.09 0.43 7.94
C ARG A 12 21.12 1.90 8.37
N ALA A 13 21.09 2.82 7.40
CA ALA A 13 21.04 4.26 7.68
C ALA A 13 19.76 4.62 8.45
N TYR A 14 18.61 4.11 8.00
CA TYR A 14 17.31 4.30 8.65
C TYR A 14 17.28 3.71 10.06
N ALA A 15 17.83 2.50 10.26
CA ALA A 15 17.93 1.87 11.56
C ALA A 15 18.73 2.72 12.56
N ARG A 16 19.88 3.26 12.14
CA ARG A 16 20.74 4.13 12.96
C ARG A 16 20.04 5.45 13.31
N ALA A 17 19.42 6.09 12.32
CA ALA A 17 18.75 7.38 12.50
C ALA A 17 17.56 7.32 13.47
N HIS A 18 16.96 6.14 13.67
CA HIS A 18 15.76 5.96 14.48
C HIS A 18 15.94 4.98 15.64
N SER A 19 17.18 4.59 15.96
CA SER A 19 17.50 3.63 17.03
C SER A 19 16.71 2.32 16.95
N LEU A 20 16.50 1.81 15.73
CA LEU A 20 15.75 0.58 15.46
C LEU A 20 16.70 -0.60 15.20
N ARG A 21 16.20 -1.82 15.43
CA ARG A 21 16.86 -3.02 14.89
C ARG A 21 16.72 -3.05 13.37
N LEU A 22 17.71 -3.61 12.68
CA LEU A 22 17.73 -3.65 11.20
C LEU A 22 16.46 -4.27 10.61
N GLY A 23 15.96 -5.38 11.16
CA GLY A 23 14.72 -6.00 10.70
C GLY A 23 13.47 -5.13 10.88
N GLN A 24 13.44 -4.27 11.91
CA GLN A 24 12.35 -3.31 12.12
C GLN A 24 12.40 -2.19 11.08
N ALA A 25 13.60 -1.69 10.78
CA ALA A 25 13.82 -0.68 9.74
C ALA A 25 13.41 -1.19 8.36
N VAL A 26 13.84 -2.41 7.98
CA VAL A 26 13.41 -3.06 6.73
C VAL A 26 11.89 -3.20 6.67
N SER A 27 11.26 -3.71 7.74
CA SER A 27 9.81 -3.86 7.81
C SER A 27 9.05 -2.54 7.61
N LEU A 28 9.57 -1.44 8.17
CA LEU A 28 8.97 -0.11 8.01
C LEU A 28 9.17 0.45 6.59
N LEU A 29 10.37 0.32 6.03
CA LEU A 29 10.66 0.77 4.67
C LEU A 29 9.83 0.01 3.64
N VAL A 30 9.67 -1.30 3.81
CA VAL A 30 8.79 -2.13 2.97
C VAL A 30 7.34 -1.70 3.10
N ARG A 31 6.82 -1.52 4.34
CA ARG A 31 5.44 -1.01 4.53
C ARG A 31 5.25 0.38 3.92
N ARG A 32 6.26 1.25 4.05
CA ARG A 32 6.23 2.60 3.47
C ARG A 32 6.24 2.55 1.94
N GLY A 33 7.06 1.70 1.33
CA GLY A 33 7.09 1.50 -0.12
C GLY A 33 5.80 0.85 -0.65
N ALA A 34 5.30 -0.18 0.03
CA ALA A 34 4.06 -0.86 -0.31
C ALA A 34 2.85 0.07 -0.17
N GLY A 35 2.81 0.90 0.88
CA GLY A 35 1.76 1.89 1.09
C GLY A 35 1.89 3.14 0.22
N ALA A 36 3.07 3.43 -0.32
CA ALA A 36 3.29 4.57 -1.22
C ALA A 36 2.64 4.36 -2.59
N GLY A 37 2.41 3.11 -3.00
CA GLY A 37 1.81 2.78 -4.29
C GLY A 37 0.29 2.61 -4.29
N SER A 38 -0.36 2.41 -3.15
CA SER A 38 -1.78 2.02 -3.20
C SER A 38 -2.70 3.17 -3.59
N GLY A 39 -2.39 4.43 -3.23
CA GLY A 39 -3.25 5.62 -3.46
C GLY A 39 -4.64 5.57 -2.80
N VAL A 40 -5.10 4.36 -2.52
CA VAL A 40 -6.36 3.95 -1.95
C VAL A 40 -6.11 3.74 -0.48
N ARG A 41 -6.64 4.66 0.33
CA ARG A 41 -6.64 4.54 1.79
C ARG A 41 -7.68 3.48 2.16
N ALA A 42 -7.23 2.41 2.82
CA ALA A 42 -8.13 1.45 3.43
C ALA A 42 -8.38 1.84 4.89
N ARG A 43 -9.65 1.80 5.33
CA ARG A 43 -10.04 1.99 6.72
C ARG A 43 -10.99 0.88 7.16
N LYS A 44 -10.96 0.53 8.45
CA LYS A 44 -11.96 -0.38 9.02
C LYS A 44 -13.26 0.37 9.30
N ALA A 45 -14.38 -0.23 8.90
CA ALA A 45 -15.73 0.19 9.25
C ALA A 45 -16.45 -1.01 9.87
N GLY A 46 -16.34 -1.16 11.19
CA GLY A 46 -16.81 -2.36 11.90
C GLY A 46 -16.00 -3.60 11.50
N THR A 47 -16.69 -4.62 10.97
CA THR A 47 -16.08 -5.86 10.45
C THR A 47 -15.62 -5.74 9.00
N LEU A 48 -15.94 -4.65 8.31
CA LEU A 48 -15.61 -4.44 6.90
C LEU A 48 -14.33 -3.61 6.73
N VAL A 49 -13.58 -3.90 5.67
CA VAL A 49 -12.51 -3.03 5.17
C VAL A 49 -13.10 -2.22 4.03
N VAL A 50 -13.10 -0.90 4.18
CA VAL A 50 -13.58 0.03 3.16
C VAL A 50 -12.41 0.83 2.59
N PHE A 51 -12.49 1.13 1.31
CA PHE A 51 -11.45 1.81 0.56
C PHE A 51 -11.95 3.19 0.15
N ASP A 52 -11.12 4.23 0.34
CA ASP A 52 -11.42 5.56 -0.15
C ASP A 52 -11.27 5.57 -1.67
N LEU A 53 -12.34 5.97 -2.36
CA LEU A 53 -12.32 6.12 -3.81
C LEU A 53 -11.50 7.37 -4.21
N PRO A 54 -10.71 7.30 -5.29
CA PRO A 54 -10.03 8.47 -5.83
C PRO A 54 -11.05 9.52 -6.31
N SER A 55 -10.65 10.79 -6.31
CA SER A 55 -11.48 11.88 -6.81
C SER A 55 -11.88 11.64 -8.26
N GLY A 56 -13.18 11.67 -8.56
CA GLY A 56 -13.71 11.44 -9.90
C GLY A 56 -14.05 9.98 -10.21
N ALA A 57 -13.93 9.06 -9.24
CA ALA A 57 -14.44 7.71 -9.41
C ALA A 57 -15.93 7.71 -9.80
N LYS A 58 -16.29 6.99 -10.86
CA LYS A 58 -17.67 6.84 -11.32
C LYS A 58 -18.46 6.09 -10.25
N ARG A 59 -19.69 6.54 -9.98
CA ARG A 59 -20.63 5.78 -9.18
C ARG A 59 -21.03 4.52 -9.95
N VAL A 60 -20.82 3.36 -9.34
CA VAL A 60 -21.24 2.06 -9.89
C VAL A 60 -22.71 1.83 -9.53
N GLY A 61 -23.54 1.61 -10.56
CA GLY A 61 -24.96 1.27 -10.44
C GLY A 61 -25.23 -0.23 -10.58
N VAL A 62 -26.51 -0.62 -10.47
CA VAL A 62 -26.92 -2.03 -10.60
C VAL A 62 -26.71 -2.53 -12.04
N GLU A 63 -26.93 -1.65 -13.00
CA GLU A 63 -26.70 -1.85 -14.43
C GLU A 63 -25.23 -2.16 -14.76
N ASP A 64 -24.28 -1.49 -14.10
CA ASP A 64 -22.85 -1.74 -14.29
C ASP A 64 -22.48 -3.16 -13.77
N VAL A 65 -23.14 -3.63 -12.71
CA VAL A 65 -22.91 -4.96 -12.12
C VAL A 65 -23.49 -6.06 -13.02
N GLN A 66 -24.71 -5.87 -13.54
CA GLN A 66 -25.32 -6.82 -14.48
C GLN A 66 -24.48 -6.98 -15.74
N HIS A 67 -24.04 -5.87 -16.33
CA HIS A 67 -23.19 -5.91 -17.51
C HIS A 67 -21.87 -6.67 -17.25
N ALA A 68 -21.25 -6.50 -16.07
CA ALA A 68 -20.03 -7.21 -15.73
C ALA A 68 -20.23 -8.73 -15.63
N LEU A 69 -21.34 -9.18 -15.05
CA LEU A 69 -21.67 -10.61 -14.88
C LEU A 69 -22.07 -11.29 -16.20
N GLU A 70 -22.63 -10.54 -17.15
CA GLU A 70 -23.01 -11.05 -18.48
C GLU A 70 -21.82 -11.11 -19.46
N SER A 71 -20.71 -10.43 -19.12
CA SER A 71 -19.50 -10.35 -19.96
C SER A 71 -18.43 -11.40 -19.61
N GLU A 72 -18.68 -12.26 -18.62
CA GLU A 72 -17.88 -13.47 -18.30
C GLU A 72 -18.39 -14.70 -19.05
#